data_AF-A0A7X3IPJ5-F1
#
_entry.id   AF-A0A7X3IPJ5-F1
#
_cell.length_a   1.000
_cell.length_b   1.000
_cell.length_c   1.000
_cell.angle_alpha   90.00
_cell.angle_beta   90.00
_cell.angle_gamma   90.00
#
_symmetry.space_group_name_H-M   'P 1'
#
loop_
_entity.id
_entity.type
_entity.pdbx_description
1 polymer ?
#
loop_
_entity_poly.entity_id
_entity_poly.type
_entity_poly.pdbx_seq_one_letter_code
_entity_poly.pdbx_strand_id
1 'polypeptide(L)'
;MEKPSTPSNFIKNVITDDLESGKVQKVITRFPPEPNGYLHIGHAKAIWINFTLAQEFGGSTNLRFDDTNPMKEDVEFVNSIEKDVKWLGYDWAEKRFASDYFEEMYTRAELLIQKGKAYVDDQSADQIRENRGTLTEPGQNSPYRERSIEENLELFRHMRAGEFKDGEKVLRAKIDMSSPNINLRDPVIYRIAHVVHHNTGDKWCIYPMYAFAHPLEDAIEGVTHSLCSLEFEDQRPFYDWVIAECEMPSTPHQYEFGRLNVAQTLTSKRKLKLLVDEKIVDGWDDPRMPTISGLRRRGYTPEAIRSFVYETGISKSQGLIDLQMLEHFVREDLKLKSPRTMAVLKPLKVVITNYPEGQVEWLEAENNTENPEMGSRQIPFSREIYIEQDDFMENPPNKYFRLFPGNEVRLKNAYFIKCNDFIKDEDGNVTEIHCTYDPETKSGSGFTGRKVKGTIHWVEASHAVPAEFRLYEPLMKPKEEEAVEGIEGAEEAEKVEKTFLDEINPNSLEILNGFVEPEMKDTKPQDKFQFFRHGYFNVDPKYSKPGQPVFNLIVSMKSSFQLPK
;
A
#
# COMPACT_ATOMS: atom_id res chain seq x y z
N MET A 1 -20.24 -9.92 -16.00
CA MET A 1 -19.19 -8.98 -15.59
C MET A 1 -19.56 -7.63 -16.17
N GLU A 2 -19.90 -6.66 -15.32
CA GLU A 2 -20.01 -5.26 -15.77
C GLU A 2 -18.66 -4.85 -16.36
N LYS A 3 -18.68 -4.11 -17.48
CA LYS A 3 -17.44 -3.55 -18.04
C LYS A 3 -16.78 -2.69 -16.95
N PRO A 4 -15.46 -2.82 -16.74
CA PRO A 4 -14.76 -1.88 -15.89
C PRO A 4 -15.00 -0.47 -16.43
N SER A 5 -15.60 0.38 -15.61
CA SER A 5 -15.96 1.75 -15.96
C SER A 5 -15.29 2.64 -14.94
N THR A 6 -14.45 3.56 -15.40
CA THR A 6 -13.91 4.63 -14.55
C THR A 6 -14.97 5.70 -14.29
N PRO A 7 -14.94 6.37 -13.11
CA PRO A 7 -15.79 7.54 -12.89
C PRO A 7 -15.46 8.64 -13.91
N SER A 8 -16.37 9.59 -14.11
CA SER A 8 -16.13 10.72 -15.03
C SER A 8 -14.81 11.42 -14.69
N ASN A 9 -13.94 11.60 -15.69
CA ASN A 9 -12.62 12.19 -15.50
C ASN A 9 -12.09 12.81 -16.79
N PHE A 10 -11.11 13.71 -16.66
CA PHE A 10 -10.56 14.48 -17.79
C PHE A 10 -9.77 13.60 -18.78
N ILE A 11 -9.07 12.55 -18.32
CA ILE A 11 -8.29 11.66 -19.19
C ILE A 11 -9.21 10.88 -20.12
N LYS A 12 -10.35 10.41 -19.59
CA LYS A 12 -11.39 9.73 -20.36
C LYS A 12 -11.98 10.61 -21.47
N ASN A 13 -12.18 11.90 -21.21
CA ASN A 13 -12.63 12.85 -22.22
C ASN A 13 -11.58 12.98 -23.34
N VAL A 14 -10.31 13.15 -22.96
CA VAL A 14 -9.21 13.24 -23.94
C VAL A 14 -9.10 11.97 -24.80
N ILE A 15 -9.17 10.79 -24.18
CA ILE A 15 -9.14 9.51 -24.92
C ILE A 15 -10.30 9.43 -25.91
N THR A 16 -11.50 9.85 -25.49
CA THR A 16 -12.69 9.89 -26.35
C THR A 16 -12.46 10.80 -27.55
N ASP A 17 -12.03 12.04 -27.31
CA ASP A 17 -11.78 13.04 -28.36
C ASP A 17 -10.69 12.58 -29.34
N ASP A 18 -9.61 11.97 -28.83
CA ASP A 18 -8.49 11.46 -29.63
C ASP A 18 -8.91 10.26 -30.51
N LEU A 19 -9.81 9.40 -30.04
CA LEU A 19 -10.38 8.29 -30.83
C LEU A 19 -11.39 8.79 -31.86
N GLU A 20 -12.29 9.71 -31.48
CA GLU A 20 -13.32 10.26 -32.38
C GLU A 20 -12.71 11.10 -33.52
N SER A 21 -11.66 11.86 -33.23
CA SER A 21 -10.91 12.62 -34.23
C SER A 21 -10.01 11.74 -35.11
N GLY A 22 -9.81 10.47 -34.74
CA GLY A 22 -8.91 9.55 -35.43
C GLY A 22 -7.42 9.83 -35.21
N LYS A 23 -7.08 10.74 -34.27
CA LYS A 23 -5.69 11.03 -33.87
C LYS A 23 -5.00 9.76 -33.38
N VAL A 24 -5.73 8.88 -32.70
CA VAL A 24 -5.28 7.54 -32.33
C VAL A 24 -6.31 6.49 -32.77
N GLN A 25 -5.84 5.31 -33.16
CA GLN A 25 -6.71 4.19 -33.55
C GLN A 25 -7.00 3.22 -32.40
N LYS A 26 -6.11 3.19 -31.40
CA LYS A 26 -6.20 2.34 -30.22
C LYS A 26 -5.55 3.02 -29.02
N VAL A 27 -6.09 2.77 -27.83
CA VAL A 27 -5.49 3.20 -26.57
C VAL A 27 -4.37 2.24 -26.16
N ILE A 28 -3.16 2.76 -25.98
CA ILE A 28 -2.01 2.03 -25.45
C ILE A 28 -1.46 2.86 -24.30
N THR A 29 -1.49 2.27 -23.10
CA THR A 29 -0.93 2.86 -21.88
C THR A 29 0.22 2.01 -21.36
N ARG A 30 0.90 2.46 -20.30
CA ARG A 30 1.94 1.68 -19.63
C ARG A 30 1.99 1.98 -18.15
N PHE A 31 2.34 0.98 -17.34
CA PHE A 31 2.77 1.18 -15.96
C PHE A 31 4.30 1.00 -15.93
N PRO A 32 5.09 2.08 -15.72
CA PRO A 32 6.54 2.05 -15.82
C PRO A 32 7.26 2.18 -14.46
N PRO A 33 7.17 1.22 -13.53
CA PRO A 33 7.88 1.33 -12.25
C PRO A 33 9.39 1.11 -12.41
N GLU A 34 10.18 1.90 -11.68
CA GLU A 34 11.60 1.60 -11.45
C GLU A 34 11.73 0.35 -10.56
N PRO A 35 12.54 -0.67 -10.92
CA PRO A 35 12.71 -1.90 -10.15
C PRO A 35 13.71 -1.74 -8.98
N ASN A 36 13.49 -0.73 -8.13
CA ASN A 36 14.37 -0.38 -7.00
C ASN A 36 13.66 -0.37 -5.63
N GLY A 37 12.45 -0.91 -5.57
CA GLY A 37 11.64 -0.96 -4.36
C GLY A 37 10.30 -1.63 -4.59
N TYR A 38 9.65 -2.03 -3.51
CA TYR A 38 8.31 -2.62 -3.56
C TYR A 38 7.25 -1.59 -3.93
N LEU A 39 6.20 -2.05 -4.62
CA LEU A 39 5.02 -1.24 -4.83
C LEU A 39 4.32 -0.94 -3.50
N HIS A 40 3.63 0.19 -3.46
CA HIS A 40 2.87 0.67 -2.30
C HIS A 40 1.51 1.19 -2.72
N ILE A 41 0.63 1.50 -1.78
CA ILE A 41 -0.75 1.91 -2.05
C ILE A 41 -0.86 3.05 -3.07
N GLY A 42 0.08 4.01 -3.06
CA GLY A 42 0.16 5.06 -4.08
C GLY A 42 0.29 4.53 -5.53
N HIS A 43 1.04 3.45 -5.73
CA HIS A 43 1.17 2.78 -7.04
C HIS A 43 -0.12 2.07 -7.46
N ALA A 44 -0.96 1.62 -6.51
CA ALA A 44 -2.25 1.00 -6.86
C ALA A 44 -3.14 1.95 -7.66
N LYS A 45 -3.11 3.27 -7.38
CA LYS A 45 -3.83 4.27 -8.18
C LYS A 45 -3.28 4.35 -9.61
N ALA A 46 -1.96 4.40 -9.77
CA ALA A 46 -1.34 4.48 -11.10
C ALA A 46 -1.61 3.21 -11.93
N ILE A 47 -1.55 2.02 -11.31
CA ILE A 47 -1.93 0.76 -11.93
C ILE A 47 -3.40 0.80 -12.32
N TRP A 48 -4.30 1.09 -11.39
CA TRP A 48 -5.73 1.12 -11.65
C TRP A 48 -6.08 2.08 -12.80
N ILE A 49 -5.50 3.29 -12.84
CA ILE A 49 -5.72 4.25 -13.92
C ILE A 49 -5.27 3.69 -15.27
N ASN A 50 -4.01 3.25 -15.38
CA ASN A 50 -3.44 2.83 -16.67
C ASN A 50 -4.17 1.60 -17.24
N PHE A 51 -4.38 0.58 -16.41
CA PHE A 51 -4.98 -0.67 -16.85
C PHE A 51 -6.50 -0.56 -17.08
N THR A 52 -7.21 0.13 -16.18
CA THR A 52 -8.69 0.25 -16.29
C THR A 52 -9.08 1.13 -17.47
N LEU A 53 -8.41 2.27 -17.70
CA LEU A 53 -8.70 3.12 -18.87
C LEU A 53 -8.40 2.39 -20.18
N ALA A 54 -7.25 1.72 -20.29
CA ALA A 54 -6.96 0.95 -21.50
C ALA A 54 -8.04 -0.13 -21.73
N GLN A 55 -8.41 -0.90 -20.71
CA GLN A 55 -9.42 -1.94 -20.83
C GLN A 55 -10.81 -1.38 -21.21
N GLU A 56 -11.21 -0.25 -20.63
CA GLU A 56 -12.50 0.41 -20.90
C GLU A 56 -12.66 0.78 -22.38
N PHE A 57 -11.57 1.20 -23.03
CA PHE A 57 -11.53 1.59 -24.44
C PHE A 57 -11.03 0.48 -25.38
N GLY A 58 -10.98 -0.79 -24.93
CA GLY A 58 -10.51 -1.92 -25.77
C GLY A 58 -9.02 -1.86 -26.15
N GLY A 59 -8.25 -1.08 -25.40
CA GLY A 59 -6.82 -0.87 -25.51
C GLY A 59 -5.97 -1.94 -24.85
N SER A 60 -4.71 -1.62 -24.60
CA SER A 60 -3.75 -2.47 -23.89
C SER A 60 -2.81 -1.66 -22.99
N THR A 61 -2.26 -2.30 -21.97
CA THR A 61 -1.29 -1.70 -21.05
C THR A 61 -0.03 -2.53 -20.99
N ASN A 62 1.13 -1.90 -21.20
CA ASN A 62 2.42 -2.55 -21.02
C ASN A 62 2.89 -2.43 -19.56
N LEU A 63 3.60 -3.44 -19.07
CA LEU A 63 4.39 -3.34 -17.84
C LEU A 63 5.84 -3.11 -18.26
N ARG A 64 6.33 -1.88 -18.10
CA ARG A 64 7.72 -1.54 -18.41
C ARG A 64 8.50 -1.39 -17.11
N PHE A 65 9.65 -2.02 -17.01
CA PHE A 65 10.61 -1.67 -15.97
C PHE A 65 11.46 -0.52 -16.49
N ASP A 66 11.37 0.64 -15.82
CA ASP A 66 12.23 1.79 -16.12
C ASP A 66 13.57 1.56 -15.42
N ASP A 67 14.36 0.69 -16.03
CA ASP A 67 15.65 0.21 -15.54
C ASP A 67 16.82 1.00 -16.13
N THR A 68 16.74 2.33 -16.10
CA THR A 68 17.79 3.21 -16.65
C THR A 68 18.92 3.48 -15.65
N ASN A 69 18.83 2.98 -14.41
CA ASN A 69 19.78 3.26 -13.34
C ASN A 69 20.39 1.98 -12.73
N PRO A 70 21.54 1.51 -13.26
CA PRO A 70 22.11 0.20 -12.91
C PRO A 70 22.51 0.04 -11.43
N MET A 71 22.59 1.13 -10.66
CA MET A 71 23.05 1.12 -9.26
C MET A 71 21.99 0.70 -8.24
N LYS A 72 20.70 0.68 -8.61
CA LYS A 72 19.60 0.58 -7.64
C LYS A 72 18.63 -0.58 -7.89
N GLU A 73 18.92 -1.42 -8.87
CA GLU A 73 17.94 -2.34 -9.46
C GLU A 73 18.22 -3.79 -9.10
N ASP A 74 17.18 -4.54 -8.72
CA ASP A 74 17.28 -5.94 -8.30
C ASP A 74 16.16 -6.78 -8.94
N VAL A 75 16.49 -8.01 -9.33
CA VAL A 75 15.56 -9.02 -9.84
C VAL A 75 14.46 -9.33 -8.81
N GLU A 76 14.76 -9.21 -7.51
CA GLU A 76 13.77 -9.31 -6.45
C GLU A 76 12.59 -8.32 -6.64
N PHE A 77 12.89 -7.06 -6.96
CA PHE A 77 11.86 -6.03 -7.14
C PHE A 77 11.04 -6.27 -8.40
N VAL A 78 11.68 -6.72 -9.49
CA VAL A 78 10.98 -7.12 -10.73
C VAL A 78 9.92 -8.18 -10.41
N ASN A 79 10.31 -9.25 -9.72
CA ASN A 79 9.40 -10.33 -9.35
C ASN A 79 8.28 -9.87 -8.41
N SER A 80 8.59 -8.99 -7.45
CA SER A 80 7.57 -8.46 -6.53
C SER A 80 6.57 -7.56 -7.23
N ILE A 81 7.03 -6.68 -8.12
CA ILE A 81 6.17 -5.78 -8.90
C ILE A 81 5.18 -6.59 -9.75
N GLU A 82 5.66 -7.62 -10.46
CA GLU A 82 4.81 -8.52 -11.25
C GLU A 82 3.76 -9.21 -10.39
N LYS A 83 4.18 -9.78 -9.25
CA LYS A 83 3.29 -10.45 -8.30
C LYS A 83 2.21 -9.51 -7.77
N ASP A 84 2.57 -8.26 -7.48
CA ASP A 84 1.65 -7.27 -6.93
C ASP A 84 0.67 -6.75 -7.98
N VAL A 85 1.11 -6.52 -9.23
CA VAL A 85 0.22 -6.17 -10.36
C VAL A 85 -0.79 -7.29 -10.63
N LYS A 86 -0.32 -8.55 -10.71
CA LYS A 86 -1.19 -9.72 -10.88
C LYS A 86 -2.16 -9.90 -9.73
N TRP A 87 -1.69 -9.72 -8.49
CA TRP A 87 -2.53 -9.84 -7.30
C TRP A 87 -3.63 -8.78 -7.27
N LEU A 88 -3.36 -7.56 -7.75
CA LEU A 88 -4.38 -6.52 -7.93
C LEU A 88 -5.39 -6.84 -9.04
N GLY A 89 -5.23 -7.94 -9.77
CA GLY A 89 -6.17 -8.43 -10.79
C GLY A 89 -5.93 -7.86 -12.18
N TYR A 90 -4.71 -7.41 -12.48
CA TYR A 90 -4.36 -6.82 -13.77
C TYR A 90 -3.38 -7.68 -14.56
N ASP A 91 -3.63 -7.79 -15.86
CA ASP A 91 -2.75 -8.42 -16.83
C ASP A 91 -2.19 -7.37 -17.78
N TRP A 92 -0.87 -7.37 -17.98
CA TRP A 92 -0.21 -6.53 -18.99
C TRP A 92 -0.16 -7.26 -20.33
N ALA A 93 -0.14 -6.49 -21.41
CA ALA A 93 -0.01 -7.01 -22.77
C ALA A 93 1.43 -7.48 -23.04
N GLU A 94 2.41 -6.63 -22.71
CA GLU A 94 3.82 -6.94 -22.90
C GLU A 94 4.63 -6.53 -21.66
N LYS A 95 5.63 -7.35 -21.32
CA LYS A 95 6.66 -7.02 -20.33
C LYS A 95 7.83 -6.42 -21.09
N ARG A 96 8.26 -5.22 -20.70
CA ARG A 96 9.35 -4.46 -21.35
C ARG A 96 10.40 -4.04 -20.33
N PHE A 97 11.62 -3.83 -20.79
CA PHE A 97 12.69 -3.16 -20.04
C PHE A 97 13.15 -1.94 -20.84
N ALA A 98 13.30 -0.79 -20.19
CA ALA A 98 13.85 0.40 -20.84
C ALA A 98 15.25 0.13 -21.40
N SER A 99 16.02 -0.71 -20.71
CA SER A 99 17.36 -1.13 -21.12
C SER A 99 17.41 -1.92 -22.44
N ASP A 100 16.31 -2.53 -22.87
CA ASP A 100 16.20 -3.16 -24.19
C ASP A 100 16.29 -2.11 -25.32
N TYR A 101 16.06 -0.83 -25.00
CA TYR A 101 16.02 0.28 -25.95
C TYR A 101 17.29 1.14 -25.96
N PHE A 102 18.31 0.83 -25.16
CA PHE A 102 19.52 1.66 -25.06
C PHE A 102 20.21 1.94 -26.41
N GLU A 103 20.21 0.97 -27.33
CA GLU A 103 20.80 1.20 -28.67
C GLU A 103 20.00 2.24 -29.47
N GLU A 104 18.67 2.17 -29.42
CA GLU A 104 17.80 3.14 -30.09
C GLU A 104 17.96 4.53 -29.43
N MET A 105 17.97 4.59 -28.09
CA MET A 105 18.20 5.84 -27.36
C MET A 105 19.55 6.47 -27.69
N TYR A 106 20.61 5.65 -27.83
CA TYR A 106 21.93 6.11 -28.25
C TYR A 106 21.90 6.67 -29.68
N THR A 107 21.25 5.96 -30.59
CA THR A 107 21.10 6.38 -31.99
C THR A 107 20.34 7.71 -32.09
N ARG A 108 19.29 7.90 -31.29
CA ARG A 108 18.57 9.19 -31.21
C ARG A 108 19.42 10.30 -30.61
N ALA A 109 20.27 10.00 -29.64
CA ALA A 109 21.23 10.98 -29.14
C ALA A 109 22.27 11.40 -30.20
N GLU A 110 22.79 10.48 -31.01
CA GLU A 110 23.66 10.82 -32.16
C GLU A 110 22.91 11.69 -33.19
N LEU A 111 21.64 11.40 -33.47
CA LEU A 111 20.79 12.23 -34.34
C LEU A 111 20.65 13.66 -33.79
N LEU A 112 20.42 13.83 -32.49
CA LEU A 112 20.36 15.15 -31.87
C LEU A 112 21.68 15.91 -32.03
N ILE A 113 22.83 15.25 -31.88
CA ILE A 113 24.14 15.86 -32.13
C ILE A 113 24.26 16.30 -33.60
N GLN A 114 23.89 15.44 -34.54
CA GLN A 114 23.91 15.75 -35.98
C GLN A 114 23.01 16.95 -36.36
N LYS A 115 21.91 17.12 -35.64
CA LYS A 115 21.00 18.29 -35.78
C LYS A 115 21.50 19.54 -35.06
N GLY A 116 22.64 19.49 -34.38
CA GLY A 116 23.15 20.57 -33.53
C GLY A 116 22.28 20.83 -32.30
N LYS A 117 21.51 19.83 -31.85
CA LYS A 117 20.56 19.88 -30.73
C LYS A 117 21.03 19.14 -29.48
N ALA A 118 22.26 18.63 -29.48
CA ALA A 118 22.93 18.12 -28.31
C ALA A 118 24.45 18.37 -28.41
N TYR A 119 25.11 18.47 -27.26
CA TYR A 119 26.56 18.66 -27.16
C TYR A 119 27.11 17.94 -25.93
N VAL A 120 28.38 17.54 -26.00
CA VAL A 120 29.12 16.99 -24.86
C VAL A 120 29.61 18.15 -23.99
N ASP A 121 29.38 18.06 -22.69
CA ASP A 121 29.78 19.05 -21.70
C ASP A 121 30.80 18.44 -20.74
N ASP A 122 31.90 19.17 -20.52
CA ASP A 122 33.01 18.77 -19.64
C ASP A 122 32.91 19.46 -18.27
N GLN A 123 31.89 20.30 -18.07
CA GLN A 123 31.65 20.92 -16.79
C GLN A 123 31.28 19.87 -15.73
N SER A 124 31.81 20.06 -14.53
CA SER A 124 31.41 19.27 -13.37
C SER A 124 29.93 19.46 -13.03
N ALA A 125 29.34 18.51 -12.28
CA ALA A 125 27.94 18.60 -11.87
C ALA A 125 27.61 19.89 -11.09
N ASP A 126 28.52 20.38 -10.24
CA ASP A 126 28.35 21.64 -9.51
C ASP A 126 28.36 22.85 -10.45
N GLN A 127 29.29 22.88 -11.41
CA GLN A 127 29.33 23.94 -12.43
C GLN A 127 28.08 23.95 -13.31
N ILE A 128 27.57 22.77 -13.70
CA ILE A 128 26.31 22.68 -14.45
C ILE A 128 25.16 23.22 -13.60
N ARG A 129 25.08 22.87 -12.31
CA ARG A 129 24.05 23.37 -11.39
C ARG A 129 24.10 24.89 -11.26
N GLU A 130 25.29 25.46 -11.08
CA GLU A 130 25.49 26.91 -11.01
C GLU A 130 25.09 27.60 -12.32
N ASN A 131 25.53 27.07 -13.46
CA ASN A 131 25.22 27.62 -14.77
C ASN A 131 23.75 27.48 -15.17
N ARG A 132 23.00 26.54 -14.59
CA ARG A 132 21.55 26.45 -14.82
C ARG A 132 20.78 27.63 -14.21
N GLY A 133 21.39 28.42 -13.34
CA GLY A 133 20.74 29.56 -12.68
C GLY A 133 19.65 29.11 -11.69
N THR A 134 18.73 30.01 -11.38
CA THR A 134 17.64 29.78 -10.41
C THR A 134 16.27 30.01 -11.06
N LEU A 135 15.20 29.90 -10.29
CA LEU A 135 13.86 30.28 -10.76
C LEU A 135 13.74 31.77 -11.08
N THR A 136 14.62 32.61 -10.54
CA THR A 136 14.62 34.07 -10.75
C THR A 136 15.75 34.55 -11.65
N GLU A 137 16.86 33.79 -11.75
CA GLU A 137 18.03 34.14 -12.55
C GLU A 137 18.17 33.21 -13.76
N PRO A 138 18.37 33.75 -14.99
CA PRO A 138 18.54 32.93 -16.18
C PRO A 138 19.84 32.13 -16.12
N GLY A 139 19.86 30.99 -16.81
CA GLY A 139 21.07 30.19 -16.96
C GLY A 139 22.07 30.82 -17.93
N GLN A 140 23.31 30.34 -17.85
CA GLN A 140 24.42 30.73 -18.72
C GLN A 140 24.86 29.55 -19.58
N ASN A 141 25.22 29.84 -20.84
CA ASN A 141 25.71 28.81 -21.75
C ASN A 141 27.01 28.19 -21.20
N SER A 142 27.12 26.86 -21.31
CA SER A 142 28.38 26.16 -21.08
C SER A 142 29.44 26.67 -22.08
N PRO A 143 30.72 26.79 -21.68
CA PRO A 143 31.82 27.05 -22.61
C PRO A 143 31.91 26.03 -23.76
N TYR A 144 31.37 24.83 -23.56
CA TYR A 144 31.40 23.72 -24.52
C TYR A 144 30.14 23.65 -25.41
N ARG A 145 29.18 24.55 -25.22
CA ARG A 145 27.87 24.53 -25.91
C ARG A 145 27.96 24.70 -27.43
N GLU A 146 29.01 25.35 -27.91
CA GLU A 146 29.23 25.66 -29.34
C GLU A 146 30.31 24.76 -29.99
N ARG A 147 30.62 23.60 -29.38
CA ARG A 147 31.42 22.53 -30.03
C ARG A 147 30.84 22.15 -31.39
N SER A 148 31.71 21.77 -32.33
CA SER A 148 31.25 21.32 -33.65
C SER A 148 30.51 19.98 -33.58
N ILE A 149 29.74 19.66 -34.62
CA ILE A 149 29.01 18.38 -34.70
C ILE A 149 30.01 17.22 -34.66
N GLU A 150 31.12 17.34 -35.37
CA GLU A 150 32.16 16.31 -35.46
C GLU A 150 32.83 16.05 -34.11
N GLU A 151 33.21 17.11 -33.39
CA GLU A 151 33.82 16.99 -32.06
C GLU A 151 32.85 16.33 -31.07
N ASN A 152 31.57 16.73 -31.08
CA ASN A 152 30.57 16.12 -30.20
C ASN A 152 30.33 14.64 -30.50
N LEU A 153 30.27 14.24 -31.78
CA LEU A 153 30.11 12.83 -32.16
C LEU A 153 31.32 12.00 -31.74
N GLU A 154 32.53 12.50 -31.94
CA GLU A 154 33.76 11.84 -31.52
C GLU A 154 33.78 11.64 -29.99
N LEU A 155 33.56 12.72 -29.23
CA LEU A 155 33.52 12.66 -27.77
C LEU A 155 32.44 11.72 -27.26
N PHE A 156 31.22 11.75 -27.81
CA PHE A 156 30.13 10.89 -27.35
C PHE A 156 30.41 9.40 -27.64
N ARG A 157 31.09 9.08 -28.75
CA ARG A 157 31.55 7.71 -29.04
C ARG A 157 32.65 7.25 -28.08
N HIS A 158 33.60 8.13 -27.73
CA HIS A 158 34.61 7.83 -26.72
C HIS A 158 34.00 7.67 -25.32
N MET A 159 32.94 8.43 -24.99
CA MET A 159 32.14 8.19 -23.78
C MET A 159 31.54 6.78 -23.79
N ARG A 160 30.93 6.35 -24.90
CA ARG A 160 30.39 4.97 -25.06
C ARG A 160 31.48 3.90 -24.98
N ALA A 161 32.70 4.20 -25.44
CA ALA A 161 33.84 3.30 -25.40
C ALA A 161 34.50 3.18 -24.01
N GLY A 162 34.07 3.97 -23.02
CA GLY A 162 34.59 3.92 -21.65
C GLY A 162 35.95 4.64 -21.48
N GLU A 163 36.26 5.61 -22.34
CA GLU A 163 37.56 6.30 -22.31
C GLU A 163 37.66 7.39 -21.22
N PHE A 164 36.53 7.81 -20.65
CA PHE A 164 36.45 8.86 -19.63
C PHE A 164 35.90 8.31 -18.32
N LYS A 165 36.22 8.94 -17.19
CA LYS A 165 35.76 8.52 -15.86
C LYS A 165 34.31 8.91 -15.61
N ASP A 166 33.72 8.30 -14.58
CA ASP A 166 32.39 8.66 -14.07
C ASP A 166 32.29 10.16 -13.77
N GLY A 167 31.27 10.80 -14.32
CA GLY A 167 31.01 12.24 -14.14
C GLY A 167 32.01 13.18 -14.84
N GLU A 168 32.99 12.66 -15.59
CA GLU A 168 33.97 13.48 -16.31
C GLU A 168 33.34 14.23 -17.49
N LYS A 169 32.37 13.62 -18.16
CA LYS A 169 31.60 14.21 -19.25
C LYS A 169 30.15 13.79 -19.21
N VAL A 170 29.28 14.63 -19.74
CA VAL A 170 27.85 14.34 -19.94
C VAL A 170 27.42 14.79 -21.32
N LEU A 171 26.39 14.16 -21.89
CA LEU A 171 25.71 14.70 -23.07
C LEU A 171 24.52 15.55 -22.60
N ARG A 172 24.39 16.76 -23.13
CA ARG A 172 23.29 17.68 -22.81
C ARG A 172 22.50 17.98 -24.07
N ALA A 173 21.17 18.10 -23.93
CA ALA A 173 20.35 18.70 -24.97
C ALA A 173 20.70 20.19 -25.11
N LYS A 174 20.61 20.74 -26.32
CA LYS A 174 20.83 22.15 -26.63
C LYS A 174 19.48 22.80 -26.93
N ILE A 175 18.92 23.49 -25.94
CA ILE A 175 17.58 24.08 -25.99
C ILE A 175 17.70 25.57 -25.70
N ASP A 176 17.39 26.01 -24.48
CA ASP A 176 17.36 27.42 -24.11
C ASP A 176 17.76 27.61 -22.63
N MET A 177 18.98 28.09 -22.41
CA MET A 177 19.50 28.40 -21.08
C MET A 177 18.74 29.54 -20.38
N SER A 178 18.03 30.39 -21.13
CA SER A 178 17.21 31.48 -20.59
C SER A 178 15.76 31.09 -20.29
N SER A 179 15.37 29.85 -20.57
CA SER A 179 13.99 29.39 -20.41
C SER A 179 13.48 29.62 -18.98
N PRO A 180 12.23 30.06 -18.79
CA PRO A 180 11.61 30.12 -17.46
C PRO A 180 11.41 28.72 -16.88
N ASN A 181 11.35 27.67 -17.71
CA ASN A 181 11.30 26.29 -17.26
C ASN A 181 12.72 25.73 -17.14
N ILE A 182 13.14 25.40 -15.91
CA ILE A 182 14.49 24.89 -15.64
C ILE A 182 14.78 23.58 -16.38
N ASN A 183 13.77 22.78 -16.71
CA ASN A 183 13.90 21.51 -17.41
C ASN A 183 14.25 21.68 -18.90
N LEU A 184 14.13 22.90 -19.44
CA LEU A 184 14.56 23.25 -20.80
C LEU A 184 15.93 23.95 -20.83
N ARG A 185 16.58 24.15 -19.68
CA ARG A 185 17.92 24.73 -19.59
C ARG A 185 18.99 23.67 -19.81
N ASP A 186 19.14 23.29 -21.07
CA ASP A 186 20.08 22.27 -21.58
C ASP A 186 20.20 21.06 -20.62
N PRO A 187 19.14 20.28 -20.42
CA PRO A 187 19.16 19.15 -19.48
C PRO A 187 20.18 18.09 -19.91
N VAL A 188 20.78 17.42 -18.92
CA VAL A 188 21.62 16.23 -19.16
C VAL A 188 20.75 15.11 -19.69
N ILE A 189 21.19 14.47 -20.77
CA ILE A 189 20.49 13.36 -21.44
C ILE A 189 21.27 12.04 -21.37
N TYR A 190 22.60 12.07 -21.21
CA TYR A 190 23.42 10.90 -20.88
C TYR A 190 24.49 11.24 -19.83
N ARG A 191 24.81 10.26 -19.00
CA ARG A 191 25.92 10.30 -18.04
C ARG A 191 26.80 9.05 -18.17
N ILE A 192 28.05 9.19 -17.76
CA ILE A 192 28.99 8.05 -17.61
C ILE A 192 28.80 7.42 -16.23
N ALA A 193 28.71 6.10 -16.19
CA ALA A 193 28.75 5.27 -14.99
C ALA A 193 29.31 3.89 -15.33
N HIS A 194 30.45 3.52 -14.75
CA HIS A 194 31.05 2.19 -14.94
C HIS A 194 30.46 1.19 -13.94
N VAL A 195 29.27 0.68 -14.26
CA VAL A 195 28.49 -0.21 -13.38
C VAL A 195 27.87 -1.33 -14.20
N VAL A 196 27.89 -2.56 -13.68
CA VAL A 196 27.21 -3.70 -14.33
C VAL A 196 25.71 -3.50 -14.27
N HIS A 197 25.03 -3.54 -15.41
CA HIS A 197 23.58 -3.45 -15.48
C HIS A 197 22.91 -4.83 -15.31
N HIS A 198 21.82 -4.92 -14.54
CA HIS A 198 21.18 -6.22 -14.26
C HIS A 198 20.66 -6.93 -15.53
N ASN A 199 20.09 -6.19 -16.49
CA ASN A 199 19.61 -6.74 -17.77
C ASN A 199 20.67 -6.77 -18.89
N THR A 200 21.51 -5.72 -19.03
CA THR A 200 22.43 -5.57 -20.19
C THR A 200 23.90 -5.86 -19.88
N GLY A 201 24.25 -6.21 -18.64
CA GLY A 201 25.62 -6.51 -18.20
C GLY A 201 26.56 -5.32 -18.38
N ASP A 202 27.79 -5.60 -18.82
CA ASP A 202 28.85 -4.60 -19.03
C ASP A 202 28.87 -4.01 -20.45
N LYS A 203 27.79 -4.17 -21.22
CA LYS A 203 27.71 -3.68 -22.61
C LYS A 203 27.77 -2.14 -22.69
N TRP A 204 27.34 -1.46 -21.63
CA TRP A 204 27.20 -0.01 -21.58
C TRP A 204 27.97 0.56 -20.39
N CYS A 205 28.60 1.71 -20.59
CA CYS A 205 29.17 2.55 -19.53
C CYS A 205 28.62 3.99 -19.56
N ILE A 206 27.68 4.25 -20.47
CA ILE A 206 26.88 5.47 -20.53
C ILE A 206 25.41 5.08 -20.40
N TYR A 207 24.68 5.83 -19.59
CA TYR A 207 23.26 5.57 -19.33
C TYR A 207 22.43 6.81 -19.62
N PRO A 208 21.28 6.66 -20.29
CA PRO A 208 20.39 7.77 -20.55
C PRO A 208 19.77 8.25 -19.24
N MET A 209 19.46 9.54 -19.17
CA MET A 209 18.70 10.09 -18.05
C MET A 209 17.21 9.77 -18.25
N TYR A 210 16.49 9.49 -17.15
CA TYR A 210 15.03 9.23 -17.17
C TYR A 210 14.25 10.19 -18.08
N ALA A 211 14.50 11.50 -17.94
CA ALA A 211 13.80 12.54 -18.70
C ALA A 211 13.98 12.44 -20.22
N PHE A 212 15.07 11.81 -20.69
CA PHE A 212 15.34 11.56 -22.10
C PHE A 212 14.85 10.17 -22.54
N ALA A 213 15.05 9.16 -21.70
CA ALA A 213 14.68 7.78 -21.97
C ALA A 213 13.15 7.61 -22.05
N HIS A 214 12.43 8.16 -21.09
CA HIS A 214 10.98 7.98 -20.91
C HIS A 214 10.11 8.30 -22.14
N PRO A 215 10.24 9.48 -22.80
CA PRO A 215 9.51 9.75 -24.04
C PRO A 215 9.88 8.80 -25.18
N LEU A 216 11.15 8.38 -25.28
CA LEU A 216 11.59 7.46 -26.32
C LEU A 216 11.02 6.06 -26.10
N GLU A 217 11.00 5.56 -24.88
CA GLU A 217 10.37 4.28 -24.52
C GLU A 217 8.89 4.27 -24.92
N ASP A 218 8.15 5.34 -24.56
CA ASP A 218 6.74 5.48 -24.91
C ASP A 218 6.55 5.50 -26.43
N ALA A 219 7.44 6.17 -27.17
CA ALA A 219 7.38 6.24 -28.62
C ALA A 219 7.75 4.92 -29.30
N ILE A 220 8.69 4.15 -28.75
CA ILE A 220 9.08 2.81 -29.24
C ILE A 220 7.93 1.83 -29.05
N GLU A 221 7.25 1.89 -27.91
CA GLU A 221 6.14 0.99 -27.58
C GLU A 221 4.80 1.37 -28.24
N GLY A 222 4.74 2.53 -28.91
CA GLY A 222 3.50 3.04 -29.49
C GLY A 222 2.48 3.44 -28.42
N VAL A 223 2.93 3.83 -27.22
CA VAL A 223 2.06 4.40 -26.19
C VAL A 223 1.33 5.58 -26.80
N THR A 224 0.02 5.69 -26.55
CA THR A 224 -0.76 6.83 -27.03
C THR A 224 -0.99 7.85 -25.92
N HIS A 225 -1.22 7.37 -24.70
CA HIS A 225 -1.48 8.20 -23.53
C HIS A 225 -0.49 7.82 -22.41
N SER A 226 0.55 8.63 -22.26
CA SER A 226 1.56 8.47 -21.21
C SER A 226 1.06 9.07 -19.91
N LEU A 227 0.53 8.21 -19.02
CA LEU A 227 -0.10 8.67 -17.79
C LEU A 227 0.91 8.68 -16.64
N CYS A 228 1.13 9.85 -16.04
CA CYS A 228 2.06 10.02 -14.93
C CYS A 228 1.48 10.94 -13.83
N SER A 229 2.24 11.17 -12.77
CA SER A 229 1.79 12.02 -11.68
C SER A 229 2.17 13.49 -11.90
N LEU A 230 1.46 14.42 -11.24
CA LEU A 230 1.65 15.88 -11.39
C LEU A 230 3.08 16.40 -11.16
N GLU A 231 3.92 15.66 -10.44
CA GLU A 231 5.33 16.02 -10.25
C GLU A 231 6.13 16.09 -11.56
N PHE A 232 5.60 15.52 -12.65
CA PHE A 232 6.20 15.57 -13.98
C PHE A 232 5.55 16.60 -14.91
N GLU A 233 4.63 17.44 -14.42
CA GLU A 233 3.97 18.47 -15.25
C GLU A 233 4.99 19.49 -15.81
N ASP A 234 5.91 19.98 -14.98
CA ASP A 234 7.00 20.87 -15.43
C ASP A 234 8.02 20.16 -16.32
N GLN A 235 8.04 18.83 -16.32
CA GLN A 235 8.90 18.01 -17.17
C GLN A 235 8.30 17.79 -18.57
N ARG A 236 6.96 17.90 -18.72
CA ARG A 236 6.24 17.67 -19.99
C ARG A 236 6.80 18.48 -21.17
N PRO A 237 7.17 19.77 -21.04
CA PRO A 237 7.75 20.50 -22.18
C PRO A 237 9.04 19.87 -22.72
N PHE A 238 9.86 19.24 -21.87
CA PHE A 238 11.03 18.51 -22.32
C PHE A 238 10.65 17.15 -22.94
N TYR A 239 9.64 16.46 -22.38
CA TYR A 239 9.07 15.26 -23.00
C TYR A 239 8.63 15.54 -24.45
N ASP A 240 7.83 16.59 -24.65
CA ASP A 240 7.34 17.01 -25.97
C ASP A 240 8.50 17.39 -26.92
N TRP A 241 9.54 18.05 -26.40
CA TRP A 241 10.75 18.38 -27.15
C TRP A 241 11.46 17.12 -27.65
N VAL A 242 11.64 16.10 -26.80
CA VAL A 242 12.29 14.84 -27.21
C VAL A 242 11.48 14.15 -28.31
N ILE A 243 10.14 14.07 -28.16
CA ILE A 243 9.25 13.49 -29.18
C ILE A 243 9.36 14.23 -30.51
N ALA A 244 9.36 15.56 -30.49
CA ALA A 244 9.45 16.38 -31.69
C ALA A 244 10.80 16.26 -32.40
N GLU A 245 11.89 16.06 -31.65
CA GLU A 245 13.25 16.15 -32.19
C GLU A 245 13.88 14.80 -32.54
N CYS A 246 13.40 13.70 -31.98
CA CYS A 246 14.02 12.38 -32.16
C CYS A 246 13.46 11.58 -33.33
N GLU A 247 12.54 12.11 -34.14
CA GLU A 247 12.06 11.47 -35.38
C GLU A 247 11.55 10.04 -35.15
N MET A 248 10.73 9.88 -34.11
CA MET A 248 10.17 8.59 -33.71
C MET A 248 8.94 8.21 -34.55
N PRO A 249 8.66 6.91 -34.76
CA PRO A 249 7.49 6.47 -35.54
C PRO A 249 6.14 6.83 -34.90
N SER A 250 6.11 6.97 -33.57
CA SER A 250 4.92 7.35 -32.83
C SER A 250 5.18 8.57 -31.95
N THR A 251 4.13 9.34 -31.69
CA THR A 251 4.18 10.61 -30.95
C THR A 251 3.24 10.53 -29.73
N PRO A 252 3.63 9.79 -28.67
CA PRO A 252 2.86 9.73 -27.43
C PRO A 252 2.69 11.12 -26.82
N HIS A 253 1.61 11.32 -26.04
CA HIS A 253 1.43 12.54 -25.26
C HIS A 253 1.30 12.24 -23.77
N GLN A 254 1.86 13.12 -22.94
CA GLN A 254 1.84 12.99 -21.48
C GLN A 254 0.60 13.63 -20.87
N TYR A 255 -0.03 12.92 -19.91
CA TYR A 255 -1.14 13.43 -19.12
C TYR A 255 -0.92 13.14 -17.63
N GLU A 256 -1.05 14.17 -16.80
CA GLU A 256 -0.73 14.08 -15.38
C GLU A 256 -1.96 14.03 -14.50
N PHE A 257 -1.94 13.15 -13.49
CA PHE A 257 -2.98 13.05 -12.46
C PHE A 257 -2.41 13.22 -11.04
N GLY A 258 -3.27 13.60 -10.11
CA GLY A 258 -2.93 13.76 -8.69
C GLY A 258 -2.58 12.44 -8.02
N ARG A 259 -1.45 12.42 -7.30
CA ARG A 259 -1.01 11.27 -6.51
C ARG A 259 -2.02 10.92 -5.42
N LEU A 260 -2.03 9.63 -5.07
CA LEU A 260 -2.74 9.14 -3.90
C LEU A 260 -1.89 9.34 -2.66
N ASN A 261 -2.32 10.24 -1.77
CA ASN A 261 -1.73 10.46 -0.47
C ASN A 261 -2.71 10.01 0.61
N VAL A 262 -2.34 8.99 1.39
CA VAL A 262 -3.16 8.48 2.50
C VAL A 262 -2.60 9.02 3.81
N ALA A 263 -3.48 9.48 4.71
CA ALA A 263 -3.10 9.93 6.03
C ALA A 263 -2.36 8.83 6.81
N GLN A 264 -1.44 9.25 7.70
CA GLN A 264 -0.66 8.35 8.57
C GLN A 264 0.11 7.24 7.83
N THR A 265 0.39 7.47 6.54
CA THR A 265 1.04 6.50 5.66
C THR A 265 2.31 7.08 5.05
N LEU A 266 3.41 6.32 5.05
CA LEU A 266 4.67 6.71 4.41
C LEU A 266 4.82 6.05 3.04
N THR A 267 4.93 6.84 1.97
CA THR A 267 5.15 6.31 0.61
C THR A 267 6.56 6.56 0.07
N SER A 268 7.38 7.36 0.78
CA SER A 268 8.76 7.62 0.36
C SER A 268 9.61 6.35 0.44
N LYS A 269 10.10 5.87 -0.71
CA LYS A 269 10.97 4.68 -0.81
C LYS A 269 12.17 4.74 0.13
N ARG A 270 12.83 5.91 0.24
CA ARG A 270 13.96 6.13 1.16
C ARG A 270 13.57 5.90 2.63
N LYS A 271 12.42 6.43 3.06
CA LYS A 271 11.93 6.26 4.44
C LYS A 271 11.50 4.81 4.69
N LEU A 272 10.81 4.18 3.73
CA LEU A 272 10.40 2.78 3.82
C LEU A 272 11.59 1.83 3.91
N LYS A 273 12.65 2.06 3.12
CA LYS A 273 13.88 1.28 3.20
C LYS A 273 14.52 1.39 4.59
N LEU A 274 14.58 2.62 5.14
CA LEU A 274 15.14 2.84 6.47
C LEU A 274 14.37 2.06 7.56
N LEU A 275 13.03 2.00 7.48
CA LEU A 275 12.23 1.21 8.43
C LEU A 275 12.61 -0.28 8.42
N VAL A 276 12.91 -0.82 7.23
CA VAL A 276 13.32 -2.21 7.03
C VAL A 276 14.76 -2.43 7.50
N ASP A 277 15.68 -1.56 7.10
CA ASP A 277 17.11 -1.65 7.44
C ASP A 277 17.31 -1.56 8.97
N GLU A 278 16.62 -0.65 9.65
CA GLU A 278 16.65 -0.45 11.10
C GLU A 278 15.77 -1.45 11.88
N LYS A 279 15.16 -2.42 11.18
CA LYS A 279 14.32 -3.49 11.77
C LYS A 279 13.16 -2.98 12.63
N ILE A 280 12.64 -1.81 12.32
CA ILE A 280 11.42 -1.24 12.93
C ILE A 280 10.19 -2.03 12.46
N VAL A 281 10.25 -2.50 11.22
CA VAL A 281 9.28 -3.42 10.61
C VAL A 281 9.94 -4.77 10.28
N ASP A 282 9.14 -5.83 10.19
CA ASP A 282 9.63 -7.21 10.02
C ASP A 282 9.95 -7.60 8.55
N GLY A 283 9.97 -6.60 7.67
CA GLY A 283 10.23 -6.72 6.24
C GLY A 283 9.42 -5.73 5.42
N TRP A 284 9.61 -5.77 4.10
CA TRP A 284 8.79 -4.98 3.17
C TRP A 284 7.33 -5.44 3.13
N ASP A 285 7.04 -6.65 3.56
CA ASP A 285 5.70 -7.23 3.64
C ASP A 285 5.08 -7.13 5.05
N ASP A 286 5.68 -6.38 5.97
CA ASP A 286 5.09 -6.14 7.30
C ASP A 286 3.67 -5.55 7.15
N PRO A 287 2.65 -6.07 7.85
CA PRO A 287 1.28 -5.56 7.78
C PRO A 287 1.10 -4.06 8.08
N ARG A 288 2.05 -3.42 8.76
CA ARG A 288 2.07 -1.97 9.03
C ARG A 288 2.60 -1.16 7.84
N MET A 289 3.30 -1.81 6.92
CA MET A 289 3.85 -1.16 5.74
C MET A 289 2.74 -0.92 4.70
N PRO A 290 2.75 0.24 4.01
CA PRO A 290 1.78 0.54 2.98
C PRO A 290 2.15 -0.07 1.62
N THR A 291 3.10 -1.00 1.61
CA THR A 291 3.43 -1.80 0.44
C THR A 291 2.24 -2.65 0.02
N ILE A 292 2.13 -2.97 -1.26
CA ILE A 292 1.06 -3.87 -1.73
C ILE A 292 1.24 -5.26 -1.10
N SER A 293 2.48 -5.71 -0.94
CA SER A 293 2.82 -6.93 -0.20
C SER A 293 2.40 -6.86 1.28
N GLY A 294 2.64 -5.75 1.97
CA GLY A 294 2.24 -5.52 3.37
C GLY A 294 0.73 -5.53 3.55
N LEU A 295 0.00 -4.80 2.70
CA LEU A 295 -1.46 -4.79 2.69
C LEU A 295 -2.05 -6.18 2.40
N ARG A 296 -1.49 -6.91 1.44
CA ARG A 296 -1.85 -8.31 1.17
C ARG A 296 -1.61 -9.20 2.38
N ARG A 297 -0.47 -9.07 3.06
CA ARG A 297 -0.17 -9.85 4.27
C ARG A 297 -1.06 -9.48 5.45
N ARG A 298 -1.42 -8.20 5.59
CA ARG A 298 -2.43 -7.67 6.51
C ARG A 298 -3.85 -8.18 6.22
N GLY A 299 -4.09 -8.78 5.06
CA GLY A 299 -5.39 -9.37 4.71
C GLY A 299 -6.33 -8.44 3.93
N TYR A 300 -5.86 -7.28 3.45
CA TYR A 300 -6.61 -6.52 2.45
C TYR A 300 -6.85 -7.36 1.20
N THR A 301 -7.98 -7.15 0.54
CA THR A 301 -8.33 -7.80 -0.72
C THR A 301 -8.02 -6.87 -1.90
N PRO A 302 -7.71 -7.43 -3.08
CA PRO A 302 -7.51 -6.60 -4.26
C PRO A 302 -8.80 -5.88 -4.65
N GLU A 303 -9.98 -6.47 -4.40
CA GLU A 303 -11.29 -5.82 -4.57
C GLU A 303 -11.41 -4.56 -3.70
N ALA A 304 -11.07 -4.63 -2.41
CA ALA A 304 -11.14 -3.48 -1.52
C ALA A 304 -10.22 -2.35 -1.96
N ILE A 305 -9.00 -2.67 -2.40
CA ILE A 305 -8.05 -1.68 -2.89
C ILE A 305 -8.56 -1.04 -4.19
N ARG A 306 -9.08 -1.84 -5.13
CA ARG A 306 -9.66 -1.33 -6.39
C ARG A 306 -10.88 -0.42 -6.14
N SER A 307 -11.78 -0.81 -5.23
CA SER A 307 -12.93 0.03 -4.86
C SER A 307 -12.50 1.32 -4.16
N PHE A 308 -11.48 1.26 -3.31
CA PHE A 308 -10.90 2.45 -2.69
C PHE A 308 -10.34 3.42 -3.74
N VAL A 309 -9.49 2.97 -4.66
CA VAL A 309 -8.92 3.86 -5.69
C VAL A 309 -10.00 4.37 -6.66
N TYR A 310 -11.01 3.57 -6.98
CA TYR A 310 -12.18 4.00 -7.74
C TYR A 310 -12.85 5.20 -7.10
N GLU A 311 -13.15 5.13 -5.80
CA GLU A 311 -13.85 6.18 -5.06
C GLU A 311 -12.99 7.46 -4.93
N THR A 312 -11.66 7.34 -4.88
CA THR A 312 -10.79 8.52 -4.84
C THR A 312 -10.78 9.31 -6.16
N GLY A 313 -11.27 8.72 -7.25
CA GLY A 313 -11.38 9.36 -8.56
C GLY A 313 -10.05 9.73 -9.22
N ILE A 314 -10.17 10.33 -10.41
CA ILE A 314 -9.04 10.80 -11.23
C ILE A 314 -9.20 12.30 -11.45
N SER A 315 -8.31 13.08 -10.83
CA SER A 315 -8.29 14.55 -10.94
C SER A 315 -6.84 15.05 -10.99
N LYS A 316 -6.68 16.35 -11.28
CA LYS A 316 -5.42 17.08 -11.08
C LYS A 316 -5.28 17.66 -9.66
N SER A 317 -6.21 17.37 -8.74
CA SER A 317 -6.10 17.84 -7.35
C SER A 317 -5.21 16.91 -6.54
N GLN A 318 -4.35 17.50 -5.71
CA GLN A 318 -3.65 16.78 -4.66
C GLN A 318 -4.46 16.92 -3.37
N GLY A 319 -4.77 15.80 -2.72
CA GLY A 319 -5.52 15.78 -1.47
C GLY A 319 -5.00 14.69 -0.54
N LEU A 320 -5.14 14.91 0.76
CA LEU A 320 -4.87 13.90 1.78
C LEU A 320 -6.16 13.11 2.03
N ILE A 321 -6.11 11.80 1.80
CA ILE A 321 -7.25 10.90 2.00
C ILE A 321 -7.13 10.26 3.37
N ASP A 322 -8.23 10.28 4.13
CA ASP A 322 -8.30 9.64 5.44
C ASP A 322 -8.10 8.12 5.31
N LEU A 323 -7.24 7.54 6.15
CA LEU A 323 -7.02 6.11 6.23
C LEU A 323 -8.32 5.33 6.52
N GLN A 324 -9.26 5.93 7.26
CA GLN A 324 -10.56 5.33 7.54
C GLN A 324 -11.37 5.02 6.29
N MET A 325 -11.15 5.74 5.18
CA MET A 325 -11.77 5.46 3.89
C MET A 325 -11.26 4.13 3.31
N LEU A 326 -9.95 3.89 3.34
CA LEU A 326 -9.35 2.62 2.94
C LEU A 326 -9.87 1.48 3.82
N GLU A 327 -9.94 1.71 5.14
CA GLU A 327 -10.51 0.75 6.08
C GLU A 327 -12.00 0.47 5.84
N HIS A 328 -12.77 1.46 5.39
CA HIS A 328 -14.18 1.27 5.05
C HIS A 328 -14.34 0.27 3.90
N PHE A 329 -13.59 0.42 2.81
CA PHE A 329 -13.69 -0.47 1.66
C PHE A 329 -13.32 -1.91 1.96
N VAL A 330 -12.31 -2.15 2.81
CA VAL A 330 -12.00 -3.53 3.24
C VAL A 330 -13.06 -4.10 4.18
N ARG A 331 -13.70 -3.29 5.05
CA ARG A 331 -14.84 -3.75 5.86
C ARG A 331 -16.01 -4.16 4.97
N GLU A 332 -16.38 -3.34 3.98
CA GLU A 332 -17.50 -3.64 3.08
C GLU A 332 -17.22 -4.89 2.23
N ASP A 333 -16.00 -5.03 1.71
CA ASP A 333 -15.63 -6.20 0.91
C ASP A 333 -15.70 -7.50 1.71
N LEU A 334 -15.22 -7.49 2.95
CA LEU A 334 -15.17 -8.67 3.81
C LEU A 334 -16.50 -9.04 4.45
N LYS A 335 -17.44 -8.09 4.55
CA LYS A 335 -18.71 -8.22 5.27
C LYS A 335 -19.54 -9.44 4.90
N LEU A 336 -19.64 -9.73 3.59
CA LEU A 336 -20.40 -10.85 3.06
C LEU A 336 -19.54 -12.08 2.74
N LYS A 337 -18.22 -11.93 2.73
CA LYS A 337 -17.27 -12.97 2.31
C LYS A 337 -16.65 -13.73 3.49
N SER A 338 -16.64 -13.14 4.67
CA SER A 338 -15.94 -13.70 5.84
C SER A 338 -16.91 -14.44 6.77
N PRO A 339 -16.60 -15.69 7.17
CA PRO A 339 -17.33 -16.36 8.23
C PRO A 339 -17.10 -15.66 9.58
N ARG A 340 -18.13 -15.62 10.40
CA ARG A 340 -18.20 -15.02 11.74
C ARG A 340 -17.95 -16.09 12.79
N THR A 341 -16.87 -15.95 13.52
CA THR A 341 -16.42 -16.93 14.51
C THR A 341 -16.00 -16.28 15.82
N MET A 342 -15.89 -17.07 16.87
CA MET A 342 -15.48 -16.63 18.19
C MET A 342 -13.97 -16.78 18.36
N ALA A 343 -13.37 -15.71 18.86
CA ALA A 343 -11.99 -15.67 19.30
C ALA A 343 -11.96 -14.86 20.59
N VAL A 344 -11.26 -15.39 21.59
CA VAL A 344 -11.03 -14.71 22.86
C VAL A 344 -9.57 -14.28 22.89
N LEU A 345 -9.32 -12.98 22.81
CA LEU A 345 -7.97 -12.41 22.68
C LEU A 345 -7.28 -12.23 24.04
N LYS A 346 -8.04 -11.87 25.08
CA LYS A 346 -7.57 -11.75 26.46
C LYS A 346 -8.38 -12.70 27.33
N PRO A 347 -7.99 -13.98 27.45
CA PRO A 347 -8.85 -15.01 28.02
C PRO A 347 -9.02 -14.89 29.53
N LEU A 348 -10.27 -14.79 29.95
CA LEU A 348 -10.71 -14.91 31.33
C LEU A 348 -11.51 -16.20 31.51
N LYS A 349 -11.08 -17.06 32.43
CA LYS A 349 -11.72 -18.35 32.68
C LYS A 349 -13.07 -18.16 33.35
N VAL A 350 -14.08 -18.89 32.88
CA VAL A 350 -15.41 -18.96 33.49
C VAL A 350 -15.76 -20.42 33.76
N VAL A 351 -16.19 -20.70 34.99
CA VAL A 351 -16.70 -22.00 35.42
C VAL A 351 -18.21 -21.91 35.63
N ILE A 352 -18.98 -22.65 34.84
CA ILE A 352 -20.44 -22.73 34.94
C ILE A 352 -20.78 -23.80 35.98
N THR A 353 -20.98 -23.37 37.21
CA THR A 353 -21.01 -24.25 38.39
C THR A 353 -22.14 -25.27 38.39
N ASN A 354 -23.27 -24.96 37.75
CA ASN A 354 -24.43 -25.84 37.59
C ASN A 354 -24.48 -26.59 36.24
N TYR A 355 -23.44 -26.53 35.40
CA TYR A 355 -23.32 -27.40 34.21
C TYR A 355 -22.58 -28.70 34.57
N PRO A 356 -23.02 -29.88 34.09
CA PRO A 356 -22.39 -31.15 34.42
C PRO A 356 -20.92 -31.24 34.03
N GLU A 357 -20.09 -31.78 34.93
CA GLU A 357 -18.66 -31.98 34.68
C GLU A 357 -18.42 -33.03 33.59
N GLY A 358 -17.48 -32.78 32.69
CA GLY A 358 -17.13 -33.68 31.58
C GLY A 358 -18.15 -33.75 30.43
N GLN A 359 -19.30 -33.08 30.54
CA GLN A 359 -20.29 -33.00 29.47
C GLN A 359 -19.93 -31.90 28.47
N VAL A 360 -19.96 -32.26 27.18
CA VAL A 360 -19.81 -31.32 26.05
C VAL A 360 -21.06 -31.40 25.18
N GLU A 361 -21.66 -30.25 24.91
CA GLU A 361 -22.80 -30.09 24.01
C GLU A 361 -22.35 -29.35 22.75
N TRP A 362 -22.78 -29.82 21.58
CA TRP A 362 -22.54 -29.15 20.31
C TRP A 362 -23.73 -28.27 19.95
N LEU A 363 -23.48 -26.98 19.78
CA LEU A 363 -24.47 -25.95 19.47
C LEU A 363 -24.32 -25.52 18.02
N GLU A 364 -25.44 -25.27 17.34
CA GLU A 364 -25.44 -24.75 15.98
C GLU A 364 -25.22 -23.23 15.97
N ALA A 365 -24.30 -22.77 15.12
CA ALA A 365 -24.03 -21.35 14.90
C ALA A 365 -23.95 -21.03 13.40
N GLU A 366 -24.70 -20.02 12.97
CA GLU A 366 -24.64 -19.51 11.60
C GLU A 366 -23.27 -18.90 11.30
N ASN A 367 -22.69 -19.21 10.15
CA ASN A 367 -21.40 -18.64 9.74
C ASN A 367 -21.52 -17.16 9.38
N ASN A 368 -22.59 -16.72 8.75
CA ASN A 368 -22.83 -15.29 8.53
C ASN A 368 -24.33 -15.04 8.36
N THR A 369 -24.93 -14.31 9.31
CA THR A 369 -26.36 -13.97 9.27
C THR A 369 -26.76 -13.12 8.06
N GLU A 370 -25.80 -12.41 7.45
CA GLU A 370 -26.02 -11.61 6.24
C GLU A 370 -25.68 -12.38 4.95
N ASN A 371 -25.16 -13.62 5.07
CA ASN A 371 -24.91 -14.52 3.95
C ASN A 371 -25.31 -15.98 4.31
N PRO A 372 -26.61 -16.33 4.19
CA PRO A 372 -27.10 -17.67 4.53
C PRO A 372 -26.47 -18.81 3.71
N GLU A 373 -25.91 -18.53 2.53
CA GLU A 373 -25.24 -19.54 1.69
C GLU A 373 -23.95 -20.07 2.33
N MET A 374 -23.38 -19.36 3.32
CA MET A 374 -22.22 -19.84 4.10
C MET A 374 -22.60 -20.95 5.10
N GLY A 375 -23.89 -21.22 5.28
CA GLY A 375 -24.40 -22.26 6.18
C GLY A 375 -24.10 -22.02 7.66
N SER A 376 -24.11 -23.11 8.41
CA SER A 376 -23.87 -23.15 9.86
C SER A 376 -22.69 -24.06 10.18
N ARG A 377 -22.15 -23.94 11.39
CA ARG A 377 -21.16 -24.85 11.97
C ARG A 377 -21.56 -25.27 13.39
N GLN A 378 -20.83 -26.22 13.95
CA GLN A 378 -21.05 -26.70 15.32
C GLN A 378 -19.98 -26.11 16.25
N ILE A 379 -20.40 -25.51 17.36
CA ILE A 379 -19.51 -24.97 18.39
C ILE A 379 -19.69 -25.78 19.69
N PRO A 380 -18.61 -26.23 20.36
CA PRO A 380 -18.73 -26.95 21.62
C PRO A 380 -19.09 -25.98 22.75
N PHE A 381 -19.88 -26.46 23.71
CA PHE A 381 -20.21 -25.79 24.96
C PHE A 381 -20.01 -26.78 26.12
N SER A 382 -19.41 -26.33 27.21
CA SER A 382 -19.17 -27.16 28.39
C SER A 382 -19.19 -26.31 29.66
N ARG A 383 -18.86 -26.97 30.78
CA ARG A 383 -18.70 -26.34 32.09
C ARG A 383 -17.65 -25.22 32.09
N GLU A 384 -16.57 -25.35 31.33
CA GLU A 384 -15.45 -24.42 31.35
C GLU A 384 -15.34 -23.69 30.02
N ILE A 385 -15.36 -22.36 30.07
CA ILE A 385 -15.26 -21.50 28.89
C ILE A 385 -14.27 -20.36 29.16
N TYR A 386 -13.81 -19.72 28.09
CA TYR A 386 -13.12 -18.44 28.14
C TYR A 386 -14.02 -17.35 27.58
N ILE A 387 -13.96 -16.16 28.20
CA ILE A 387 -14.53 -14.90 27.71
C ILE A 387 -13.43 -13.84 27.65
N GLU A 388 -13.70 -12.66 27.09
CA GLU A 388 -12.73 -11.56 27.18
C GLU A 388 -12.60 -11.04 28.61
N GLN A 389 -11.38 -10.68 29.00
CA GLN A 389 -11.10 -9.96 30.25
C GLN A 389 -11.97 -8.70 30.38
N ASP A 390 -12.14 -7.96 29.28
CA ASP A 390 -12.93 -6.71 29.25
C ASP A 390 -14.45 -6.92 29.35
N ASP A 391 -14.91 -8.18 29.22
CA ASP A 391 -16.32 -8.55 29.37
C ASP A 391 -16.74 -8.79 30.82
N PHE A 392 -15.83 -8.64 31.77
CA PHE A 392 -16.11 -8.63 33.20
C PHE A 392 -15.65 -7.34 33.87
N MET A 393 -16.47 -6.79 34.74
CA MET A 393 -16.08 -5.72 35.67
C MET A 393 -16.70 -5.94 37.04
N GLU A 394 -15.91 -5.87 38.10
CA GLU A 394 -16.42 -5.95 39.47
C GLU A 394 -17.32 -4.76 39.81
N ASN A 395 -16.86 -3.55 39.44
CA ASN A 395 -17.52 -2.28 39.72
C ASN A 395 -17.80 -1.55 38.39
N PRO A 396 -18.85 -1.96 37.64
CA PRO A 396 -19.10 -1.42 36.31
C PRO A 396 -19.62 0.03 36.35
N PRO A 397 -19.23 0.89 35.39
CA PRO A 397 -19.86 2.18 35.22
C PRO A 397 -21.32 2.04 34.71
N ASN A 398 -22.10 3.11 34.86
CA ASN A 398 -23.43 3.18 34.25
C ASN A 398 -23.37 2.86 32.74
N LYS A 399 -24.36 2.10 32.25
CA LYS A 399 -24.47 1.61 30.85
C LYS A 399 -23.47 0.52 30.45
N TYR A 400 -22.75 -0.08 31.39
CA TYR A 400 -22.09 -1.36 31.16
C TYR A 400 -23.11 -2.51 31.23
N PHE A 401 -23.18 -3.32 30.17
CA PHE A 401 -24.18 -4.39 30.05
C PHE A 401 -23.57 -5.79 29.95
N ARG A 402 -22.25 -5.95 30.16
CA ARG A 402 -21.59 -7.26 30.18
C ARG A 402 -21.59 -7.85 31.59
N LEU A 403 -20.68 -8.76 31.93
CA LEU A 403 -20.71 -9.47 33.21
C LEU A 403 -20.19 -8.59 34.36
N PHE A 404 -20.89 -8.65 35.47
CA PHE A 404 -20.49 -8.12 36.76
C PHE A 404 -21.23 -8.92 37.84
N PRO A 405 -20.77 -8.90 39.10
CA PRO A 405 -21.40 -9.69 40.17
C PRO A 405 -22.92 -9.47 40.24
N GLY A 406 -23.68 -10.56 40.12
CA GLY A 406 -25.15 -10.55 40.14
C GLY A 406 -25.84 -10.28 38.81
N ASN A 407 -25.13 -9.88 37.74
CA ASN A 407 -25.72 -9.62 36.43
C ASN A 407 -25.79 -10.86 35.53
N GLU A 408 -26.74 -10.85 34.61
CA GLU A 408 -26.90 -11.84 33.56
C GLU A 408 -26.48 -11.30 32.18
N VAL A 409 -25.83 -12.14 31.37
CA VAL A 409 -25.51 -11.87 29.96
C VAL A 409 -25.87 -13.06 29.08
N ARG A 410 -26.03 -12.82 27.78
CA ARG A 410 -26.13 -13.89 26.78
C ARG A 410 -24.75 -14.27 26.27
N LEU A 411 -24.43 -15.55 26.33
CA LEU A 411 -23.37 -16.14 25.52
C LEU A 411 -23.88 -16.28 24.08
N LYS A 412 -23.16 -15.70 23.12
CA LYS A 412 -23.51 -15.75 21.69
C LYS A 412 -23.74 -17.20 21.26
N ASN A 413 -24.88 -17.46 20.59
CA ASN A 413 -25.31 -18.80 20.16
C ASN A 413 -25.53 -19.86 21.26
N ALA A 414 -25.51 -19.47 22.54
CA ALA A 414 -25.68 -20.40 23.67
C ALA A 414 -26.74 -19.91 24.68
N TYR A 415 -26.42 -19.93 25.97
CA TYR A 415 -27.33 -19.70 27.09
C TYR A 415 -27.17 -18.32 27.71
N PHE A 416 -28.09 -17.95 28.60
CA PHE A 416 -27.85 -16.90 29.60
C PHE A 416 -26.99 -17.47 30.72
N ILE A 417 -26.01 -16.68 31.16
CA ILE A 417 -25.20 -16.96 32.34
C ILE A 417 -25.28 -15.80 33.32
N LYS A 418 -25.23 -16.10 34.62
CA LYS A 418 -25.22 -15.15 35.73
C LYS A 418 -23.92 -15.27 36.50
N CYS A 419 -23.22 -14.15 36.70
CA CYS A 419 -22.05 -14.10 37.58
C CYS A 419 -22.48 -14.20 39.04
N ASN A 420 -21.97 -15.20 39.76
CA ASN A 420 -22.25 -15.40 41.19
C ASN A 420 -21.04 -15.07 42.06
N ASP A 421 -19.84 -15.42 41.59
CA ASP A 421 -18.59 -15.21 42.34
C ASP A 421 -17.40 -15.06 41.38
N PHE A 422 -16.24 -14.62 41.86
CA PHE A 422 -15.01 -14.53 41.09
C PHE A 422 -13.76 -14.68 41.99
N ILE A 423 -12.66 -15.10 41.39
CA ILE A 423 -11.37 -15.32 42.06
C ILE A 423 -10.37 -14.27 41.56
N LYS A 424 -9.57 -13.75 42.48
CA LYS A 424 -8.46 -12.83 42.20
C LYS A 424 -7.11 -13.46 42.54
N ASP A 425 -6.08 -13.06 41.83
CA ASP A 425 -4.68 -13.33 42.18
C ASP A 425 -4.17 -12.39 43.29
N GLU A 426 -2.90 -12.55 43.66
CA GLU A 426 -2.23 -11.74 44.70
C GLU A 426 -2.12 -10.25 44.31
N ASP A 427 -2.11 -9.94 43.01
CA ASP A 427 -2.05 -8.57 42.47
C ASP A 427 -3.44 -7.94 42.32
N GLY A 428 -4.51 -8.69 42.65
CA GLY A 428 -5.90 -8.25 42.58
C GLY A 428 -6.55 -8.37 41.20
N ASN A 429 -5.88 -9.01 40.22
CA ASN A 429 -6.45 -9.28 38.90
C ASN A 429 -7.43 -10.44 38.98
N VAL A 430 -8.54 -10.33 38.25
CA VAL A 430 -9.56 -11.38 38.19
C VAL A 430 -9.06 -12.48 37.26
N THR A 431 -8.95 -13.70 37.78
CA THR A 431 -8.40 -14.86 37.03
C THR A 431 -9.46 -15.89 36.68
N GLU A 432 -10.56 -15.95 37.43
CA GLU A 432 -11.64 -16.92 37.21
C GLU A 432 -12.99 -16.35 37.68
N ILE A 433 -14.07 -16.63 36.94
CA ILE A 433 -15.43 -16.24 37.31
C ILE A 433 -16.29 -17.49 37.46
N HIS A 434 -17.12 -17.53 38.50
CA HIS A 434 -18.07 -18.60 38.75
C HIS A 434 -19.48 -18.14 38.39
N CYS A 435 -20.04 -18.79 37.38
CA CYS A 435 -21.34 -18.47 36.83
C CYS A 435 -22.33 -19.62 37.01
N THR A 436 -23.63 -19.32 36.93
CA THR A 436 -24.67 -20.33 36.68
C THR A 436 -25.32 -20.06 35.33
N TYR A 437 -25.72 -21.10 34.60
CA TYR A 437 -26.50 -20.96 33.37
C TYR A 437 -27.99 -21.28 33.57
N ASP A 438 -28.84 -20.76 32.69
CA ASP A 438 -30.27 -21.07 32.64
C ASP A 438 -30.60 -22.01 31.46
N PRO A 439 -30.99 -23.28 31.70
CA PRO A 439 -31.27 -24.26 30.65
C PRO A 439 -32.39 -23.87 29.68
N GLU A 440 -33.36 -23.06 30.11
CA GLU A 440 -34.51 -22.67 29.25
C GLU A 440 -34.09 -21.68 28.16
N THR A 441 -32.93 -21.05 28.31
CA THR A 441 -32.51 -19.88 27.52
C THR A 441 -31.66 -20.21 26.30
N LYS A 442 -31.54 -21.51 25.97
CA LYS A 442 -30.78 -22.01 24.81
C LYS A 442 -31.11 -21.20 23.55
N SER A 443 -30.08 -20.71 22.87
CA SER A 443 -30.26 -19.97 21.61
C SER A 443 -31.06 -20.80 20.62
N GLY A 444 -32.07 -20.18 19.99
CA GLY A 444 -32.98 -20.84 19.05
C GLY A 444 -34.15 -21.62 19.69
N SER A 445 -34.24 -21.72 21.03
CA SER A 445 -35.35 -22.43 21.70
C SER A 445 -36.70 -21.70 21.67
N GLY A 446 -36.71 -20.42 21.27
CA GLY A 446 -37.91 -19.56 21.33
C GLY A 446 -38.21 -18.96 22.71
N PHE A 447 -37.29 -19.05 23.68
CA PHE A 447 -37.47 -18.48 25.01
C PHE A 447 -37.72 -16.95 24.98
N THR A 448 -38.78 -16.50 25.66
CA THR A 448 -39.18 -15.08 25.75
C THR A 448 -39.39 -14.58 27.18
N GLY A 449 -39.18 -15.41 28.20
CA GLY A 449 -39.54 -15.12 29.60
C GLY A 449 -38.79 -13.94 30.23
N ARG A 450 -37.54 -13.69 29.80
CA ARG A 450 -36.78 -12.48 30.17
C ARG A 450 -35.73 -12.13 29.13
N LYS A 451 -35.25 -10.87 29.18
CA LYS A 451 -34.21 -10.35 28.28
C LYS A 451 -33.02 -9.86 29.09
N VAL A 452 -31.82 -10.17 28.60
CA VAL A 452 -30.56 -9.60 29.06
C VAL A 452 -30.14 -8.47 28.12
N LYS A 453 -29.39 -7.50 28.64
CA LYS A 453 -28.97 -6.31 27.88
C LYS A 453 -27.69 -6.51 27.07
N GLY A 454 -26.82 -7.43 27.49
CA GLY A 454 -25.55 -7.71 26.83
C GLY A 454 -25.49 -9.09 26.20
N THR A 455 -24.77 -9.18 25.09
CA THR A 455 -24.33 -10.45 24.48
C THR A 455 -22.82 -10.41 24.33
N ILE A 456 -22.14 -11.45 24.79
CA ILE A 456 -20.69 -11.60 24.70
C ILE A 456 -20.33 -12.86 23.91
N HIS A 457 -19.16 -12.86 23.28
CA HIS A 457 -18.58 -14.05 22.66
C HIS A 457 -17.74 -14.83 23.68
N TRP A 458 -17.42 -16.07 23.35
CA TRP A 458 -16.77 -17.01 24.26
C TRP A 458 -16.16 -18.17 23.45
N VAL A 459 -15.30 -18.97 24.06
CA VAL A 459 -14.84 -20.24 23.50
C VAL A 459 -14.82 -21.31 24.57
N GLU A 460 -15.10 -22.57 24.23
CA GLU A 460 -15.07 -23.68 25.17
C GLU A 460 -13.65 -24.11 25.49
N ALA A 461 -13.33 -24.32 26.77
CA ALA A 461 -11.95 -24.42 27.23
C ALA A 461 -11.23 -25.71 26.81
N SER A 462 -11.93 -26.85 26.72
CA SER A 462 -11.29 -28.14 26.43
C SER A 462 -10.97 -28.37 24.95
N HIS A 463 -11.71 -27.72 24.04
CA HIS A 463 -11.51 -27.81 22.58
C HIS A 463 -10.92 -26.52 21.98
N ALA A 464 -10.74 -25.46 22.78
CA ALA A 464 -10.14 -24.21 22.35
C ALA A 464 -8.73 -24.43 21.75
N VAL A 465 -8.47 -23.77 20.62
CA VAL A 465 -7.15 -23.80 19.96
C VAL A 465 -6.38 -22.56 20.40
N PRO A 466 -5.17 -22.70 20.98
CA PRO A 466 -4.34 -21.54 21.30
C PRO A 466 -3.92 -20.82 20.02
N ALA A 467 -4.00 -19.49 20.03
CA ALA A 467 -3.68 -18.65 18.89
C ALA A 467 -2.99 -17.36 19.32
N GLU A 468 -2.12 -16.86 18.44
CA GLU A 468 -1.52 -15.53 18.57
C GLU A 468 -2.34 -14.53 17.74
N PHE A 469 -2.63 -13.36 18.31
CA PHE A 469 -3.34 -12.28 17.63
C PHE A 469 -2.44 -11.06 17.55
N ARG A 470 -2.35 -10.47 16.36
CA ARG A 470 -1.54 -9.29 16.07
C ARG A 470 -2.45 -8.13 15.72
N LEU A 471 -2.55 -7.19 16.65
CA LEU A 471 -3.39 -6.01 16.51
C LEU A 471 -2.53 -4.88 15.96
N TYR A 472 -2.97 -4.31 14.83
CA TYR A 472 -2.24 -3.29 14.11
C TYR A 472 -2.92 -1.93 14.25
N GLU A 473 -2.13 -0.92 14.61
CA GLU A 473 -2.48 0.49 14.51
C GLU A 473 -1.67 1.17 13.39
N PRO A 474 -2.06 2.38 12.94
CA PRO A 474 -1.27 3.13 11.98
C PRO A 474 0.20 3.28 12.43
N LEU A 475 1.14 3.05 11.51
CA LEU A 475 2.58 3.08 11.80
C LEU A 475 3.05 4.48 12.22
N MET A 476 2.42 5.52 11.68
CA MET A 476 2.69 6.91 12.02
C MET A 476 1.66 7.42 13.03
N LYS A 477 2.12 8.18 14.01
CA LYS A 477 1.25 8.95 14.90
C LYS A 477 0.34 9.86 14.07
N PRO A 478 -0.90 10.14 14.52
CA PRO A 478 -1.69 11.22 13.96
C PRO A 478 -0.85 12.50 13.98
N LYS A 479 -0.88 13.30 12.91
CA LYS A 479 -0.30 14.64 12.99
C LYS A 479 -1.12 15.41 14.00
N GLU A 480 -0.49 15.94 15.04
CA GLU A 480 -1.09 17.02 15.81
C GLU A 480 -1.35 18.15 14.81
N GLU A 481 -2.58 18.62 14.72
CA GLU A 481 -2.84 19.89 14.06
C GLU A 481 -1.99 20.90 14.82
N GLU A 482 -0.91 21.40 14.19
CA GLU A 482 -0.22 22.57 14.73
C GLU A 482 -1.30 23.64 14.83
N ALA A 483 -1.76 23.89 16.05
CA ALA A 483 -2.52 25.08 16.35
C ALA A 483 -1.64 26.22 15.85
N VAL A 484 -2.16 26.98 14.88
CA VAL A 484 -1.57 28.25 14.47
C VAL A 484 -1.76 29.20 15.65
N GLU A 485 -1.01 28.99 16.73
CA GLU A 485 -0.87 29.93 17.82
C GLU A 485 0.23 30.89 17.41
N GLY A 486 -0.21 32.03 16.87
CA GLY A 486 0.61 33.22 16.87
C GLY A 486 0.94 33.58 18.32
N ILE A 487 2.15 33.25 18.75
CA ILE A 487 2.79 33.88 19.90
C ILE A 487 4.22 34.19 19.47
N GLU A 488 4.45 35.47 19.15
CA GLU A 488 5.78 36.06 19.11
C GLU A 488 6.40 35.99 20.51
N GLY A 489 7.59 35.40 20.60
CA GLY A 489 8.46 35.54 21.77
C GLY A 489 8.51 34.31 22.68
N ALA A 490 9.32 33.31 22.32
CA ALA A 490 9.96 32.43 23.28
C ALA A 490 11.34 32.01 22.75
N GLU A 491 12.32 32.04 23.64
CA GLU A 491 13.76 31.99 23.42
C GLU A 491 14.26 30.71 22.73
N GLU A 492 15.40 30.86 22.05
CA GLU A 492 16.17 29.83 21.34
C GLU A 492 16.60 28.69 22.29
N ALA A 493 15.73 27.72 22.50
CA ALA A 493 16.14 26.38 22.90
C ALA A 493 16.53 25.58 21.65
N GLU A 494 17.71 24.98 21.66
CA GLU A 494 18.24 24.11 20.60
C GLU A 494 17.14 23.16 20.07
N LYS A 495 16.66 23.42 18.86
CA LYS A 495 15.74 22.52 18.15
C LYS A 495 16.51 21.24 17.86
N VAL A 496 16.34 20.22 18.70
CA VAL A 496 16.65 18.84 18.33
C VAL A 496 15.93 18.57 17.01
N GLU A 497 16.67 18.30 15.94
CA GLU A 497 16.08 17.91 14.65
C GLU A 497 15.26 16.64 14.87
N LYS A 498 13.93 16.78 14.99
CA LYS A 498 13.02 15.64 15.03
C LYS A 498 13.14 14.90 13.70
N THR A 499 13.53 13.63 13.77
CA THR A 499 13.55 12.74 12.62
C THR A 499 12.15 12.15 12.41
N PHE A 500 11.84 11.66 11.21
CA PHE A 500 10.54 11.00 10.99
C PHE A 500 10.38 9.70 11.81
N LEU A 501 11.47 9.15 12.34
CA LEU A 501 11.43 7.99 13.21
C LEU A 501 10.78 8.32 14.57
N ASP A 502 10.89 9.57 15.02
CA ASP A 502 10.26 10.05 16.27
C ASP A 502 8.73 10.10 16.17
N GLU A 503 8.21 10.11 14.94
CA GLU A 503 6.78 10.11 14.61
C GLU A 503 6.18 8.69 14.52
N ILE A 504 6.99 7.63 14.70
CA ILE A 504 6.50 6.25 14.68
C ILE A 504 5.61 5.99 15.90
N ASN A 505 4.49 5.32 15.68
CA ASN A 505 3.59 4.86 16.73
C ASN A 505 4.20 3.63 17.44
N PRO A 506 4.60 3.74 18.73
CA PRO A 506 5.15 2.60 19.47
C PRO A 506 4.09 1.50 19.69
N ASN A 507 2.80 1.84 19.62
CA ASN A 507 1.68 0.90 19.75
C ASN A 507 1.20 0.38 18.39
N SER A 508 1.98 0.55 17.31
CA SER A 508 1.61 0.10 15.96
C SER A 508 1.40 -1.42 15.83
N LEU A 509 1.91 -2.20 16.79
CA LEU A 509 1.71 -3.64 16.91
C LEU A 509 1.55 -4.04 18.38
N GLU A 510 0.43 -4.64 18.73
CA GLU A 510 0.20 -5.36 19.99
C GLU A 510 0.06 -6.85 19.67
N ILE A 511 0.79 -7.70 20.39
CA ILE A 511 0.69 -9.17 20.25
C ILE A 511 0.00 -9.72 21.49
N LEU A 512 -1.09 -10.46 21.28
CA LEU A 512 -1.87 -11.11 22.33
C LEU A 512 -1.89 -12.62 22.11
N ASN A 513 -2.03 -13.38 23.19
CA ASN A 513 -2.20 -14.82 23.16
C ASN A 513 -3.55 -15.17 23.76
N GLY A 514 -4.34 -15.91 23.00
CA GLY A 514 -5.68 -16.29 23.41
C GLY A 514 -6.14 -17.56 22.72
N PHE A 515 -7.44 -17.67 22.49
CA PHE A 515 -8.07 -18.90 22.04
C PHE A 515 -9.08 -18.66 20.93
N VAL A 516 -9.18 -19.61 20.01
CA VAL A 516 -10.18 -19.65 18.94
C VAL A 516 -10.98 -20.95 18.97
N GLU A 517 -12.09 -20.99 18.24
CA GLU A 517 -12.91 -22.19 18.07
C GLU A 517 -12.12 -23.38 17.46
N PRO A 518 -12.56 -24.64 17.71
CA PRO A 518 -11.79 -25.85 17.36
C PRO A 518 -11.48 -26.00 15.87
N GLU A 519 -12.44 -25.63 15.01
CA GLU A 519 -12.31 -25.74 13.54
C GLU A 519 -11.16 -24.87 12.99
N MET A 520 -10.68 -23.88 13.75
CA MET A 520 -9.62 -22.99 13.29
C MET A 520 -8.23 -23.63 13.26
N LYS A 521 -8.08 -24.83 13.84
CA LYS A 521 -6.83 -25.60 13.80
C LYS A 521 -6.36 -25.88 12.36
N ASP A 522 -7.31 -26.03 11.44
CA ASP A 522 -7.09 -26.42 10.05
C ASP A 522 -7.15 -25.24 9.07
N THR A 523 -7.13 -24.00 9.59
CA THR A 523 -7.09 -22.80 8.76
C THR A 523 -5.83 -22.72 7.90
N LYS A 524 -5.98 -22.14 6.72
CA LYS A 524 -4.89 -21.95 5.76
C LYS A 524 -4.39 -20.51 5.80
N PRO A 525 -3.11 -20.27 5.44
CA PRO A 525 -2.60 -18.93 5.19
C PRO A 525 -3.57 -18.11 4.34
N GLN A 526 -3.82 -16.86 4.75
CA GLN A 526 -4.73 -15.91 4.08
C GLN A 526 -6.24 -16.19 4.17
N ASP A 527 -6.68 -17.26 4.85
CA ASP A 527 -8.09 -17.42 5.23
C ASP A 527 -8.50 -16.22 6.09
N LYS A 528 -9.75 -15.76 5.92
CA LYS A 528 -10.27 -14.54 6.54
C LYS A 528 -11.48 -14.85 7.39
N PHE A 529 -11.58 -14.17 8.51
CA PHE A 529 -12.64 -14.37 9.51
C PHE A 529 -13.08 -13.03 10.05
N GLN A 530 -14.34 -12.93 10.45
CA GLN A 530 -14.78 -11.88 11.36
C GLN A 530 -14.83 -12.47 12.76
N PHE A 531 -13.96 -11.99 13.65
CA PHE A 531 -14.06 -12.32 15.06
C PHE A 531 -15.09 -11.43 15.72
N PHE A 532 -16.09 -12.05 16.36
CA PHE A 532 -17.19 -11.32 16.98
C PHE A 532 -16.68 -10.21 17.89
N ARG A 533 -17.24 -9.00 17.70
CA ARG A 533 -16.95 -7.77 18.47
C ARG A 533 -15.52 -7.21 18.34
N HIS A 534 -14.60 -7.90 17.68
CA HIS A 534 -13.23 -7.42 17.46
C HIS A 534 -13.08 -6.76 16.09
N GLY A 535 -13.24 -7.51 15.02
CA GLY A 535 -12.86 -7.05 13.69
C GLY A 535 -12.75 -8.19 12.69
N TYR A 536 -12.19 -7.85 11.53
CA TYR A 536 -11.80 -8.83 10.54
C TYR A 536 -10.34 -9.19 10.70
N PHE A 537 -10.04 -10.48 10.62
CA PHE A 537 -8.71 -11.04 10.77
C PHE A 537 -8.38 -11.93 9.58
N ASN A 538 -7.10 -12.05 9.24
CA ASN A 538 -6.61 -13.11 8.37
C ASN A 538 -5.55 -13.96 9.07
N VAL A 539 -5.41 -15.20 8.61
CA VAL A 539 -4.31 -16.07 9.01
C VAL A 539 -3.01 -15.54 8.40
N ASP A 540 -2.04 -15.18 9.23
CA ASP A 540 -0.74 -14.65 8.79
C ASP A 540 0.03 -15.75 8.04
N PRO A 541 0.45 -15.50 6.79
CA PRO A 541 1.11 -16.51 5.97
C PRO A 541 2.57 -16.79 6.36
N LYS A 542 3.20 -15.94 7.18
CA LYS A 542 4.63 -16.01 7.54
C LYS A 542 4.85 -16.69 8.88
N TYR A 543 3.96 -16.46 9.85
CA TYR A 543 4.11 -16.91 11.23
C TYR A 543 3.15 -18.03 11.63
N SER A 544 2.03 -18.21 10.92
CA SER A 544 1.12 -19.33 11.20
C SER A 544 1.78 -20.68 10.90
N LYS A 545 1.55 -21.64 11.79
CA LYS A 545 1.99 -23.04 11.63
C LYS A 545 0.81 -23.99 11.84
N PRO A 546 0.86 -25.22 11.32
CA PRO A 546 -0.19 -26.21 11.57
C PRO A 546 -0.48 -26.38 13.07
N GLY A 547 -1.73 -26.14 13.47
CA GLY A 547 -2.16 -26.19 14.87
C GLY A 547 -1.73 -25.03 15.77
N GLN A 548 -1.04 -24.02 15.24
CA GLN A 548 -0.66 -22.78 15.91
C GLN A 548 -0.94 -21.59 14.98
N PRO A 549 -2.22 -21.26 14.76
CA PRO A 549 -2.59 -20.17 13.88
C PRO A 549 -2.19 -18.82 14.48
N VAL A 550 -1.71 -17.92 13.62
CA VAL A 550 -1.42 -16.53 13.96
C VAL A 550 -2.37 -15.66 13.15
N PHE A 551 -3.12 -14.79 13.82
CA PHE A 551 -4.13 -13.95 13.18
C PHE A 551 -3.71 -12.49 13.18
N ASN A 552 -3.69 -11.88 12.00
CA ASN A 552 -3.48 -10.44 11.82
C ASN A 552 -4.82 -9.73 11.83
N LEU A 553 -4.96 -8.66 12.62
CA LEU A 553 -6.10 -7.76 12.52
C LEU A 553 -6.01 -7.00 11.17
N ILE A 554 -6.95 -7.28 10.28
CA ILE A 554 -7.09 -6.56 9.02
C ILE A 554 -7.59 -5.14 9.36
N VAL A 555 -8.75 -5.10 10.03
CA VAL A 555 -9.47 -3.88 10.39
C VAL A 555 -10.42 -4.13 11.56
N SER A 556 -10.49 -3.19 12.50
CA SER A 556 -11.40 -3.26 13.64
C SER A 556 -12.87 -3.01 13.26
N MET A 557 -13.79 -3.51 14.09
CA MET A 557 -15.19 -3.08 14.03
C MET A 557 -15.31 -1.61 14.44
N LYS A 558 -16.25 -0.87 13.84
CA LYS A 558 -16.61 0.48 14.34
C LYS A 558 -17.17 0.33 15.75
N SER A 559 -16.42 0.78 16.77
CA SER A 559 -16.89 0.74 18.16
C SER A 559 -17.89 1.88 18.40
N SER A 560 -19.04 1.56 19.01
CA SER A 560 -20.02 2.55 19.49
C SER A 560 -19.77 2.99 20.95
N PHE A 561 -18.76 2.43 21.62
CA PHE A 561 -18.46 2.71 23.02
C PHE A 561 -16.96 2.55 23.31
N GLN A 562 -16.27 3.64 23.65
CA GLN A 562 -14.91 3.62 24.18
C GLN A 562 -14.98 3.82 25.70
N LEU A 563 -14.26 3.01 26.47
CA LEU A 563 -13.99 3.31 27.87
C LEU A 563 -13.11 4.58 27.91
N PRO A 564 -13.35 5.52 28.83
CA PRO A 564 -12.38 6.60 29.05
C PRO A 564 -11.04 5.95 29.40
N LYS A 565 -10.00 6.30 28.64
CA LYS A 565 -8.62 5.89 28.90
C LYS A 565 -8.13 6.40 30.24
#